data_AF-A0ABD3VTQ2-F1
#
_entry.id   AF-A0ABD3VTQ2-F1
#
_cell.length_a   1.000
_cell.length_b   1.000
_cell.length_c   1.000
_cell.angle_alpha   90.00
_cell.angle_beta   90.00
_cell.angle_gamma   90.00
#
_symmetry.space_group_name_H-M   'P 1'
#
loop_
_entity.id
_entity.type
_entity.pdbx_description
1 polymer ?
#
loop_
_entity_poly.entity_id
_entity_poly.type
_entity_poly.pdbx_seq_one_letter_code
_entity_poly.pdbx_strand_id
1 'polypeptide(L)'
;MSTPVHRGGHAFPWSQKDRVKIWTVVIRRDFWKPTIHSVVCSTHFDSSDYVCETSSGTKPLQKKLKPTAVPHIFNWTPAESLATLKRRKRHIQR
;
A
#
# COMPACT_ATOMS: atom_id res chain seq x y z
N MET A 1 7.75 -7.45 25.70
CA MET A 1 7.85 -7.55 24.22
C MET A 1 6.57 -6.96 23.64
N SER A 2 6.57 -5.68 23.28
CA SER A 2 5.37 -5.01 22.78
C SER A 2 5.18 -5.35 21.30
N THR A 3 4.15 -6.12 20.96
CA THR A 3 3.79 -6.38 19.57
C THR A 3 3.37 -5.06 18.91
N PRO A 4 3.83 -4.74 17.69
CA PRO A 4 3.37 -3.56 16.98
C PRO A 4 1.85 -3.66 16.80
N VAL A 5 1.12 -2.70 17.38
CA VAL A 5 -0.33 -2.62 17.19
C VAL A 5 -0.56 -2.19 15.74
N HIS A 6 -0.88 -3.15 14.86
CA HIS A 6 -1.23 -2.88 13.47
C HIS A 6 -2.59 -2.17 13.41
N ARG A 7 -2.59 -0.83 13.55
CA ARG A 7 -3.81 -0.02 13.52
C ARG A 7 -4.32 0.12 12.07
N GLY A 8 -5.15 -0.83 11.66
CA GLY A 8 -5.95 -0.76 10.43
C GLY A 8 -5.31 -1.43 9.20
N GLY A 9 -6.17 -1.84 8.27
CA GLY A 9 -5.77 -2.48 7.01
C GLY A 9 -6.70 -2.13 5.86
N HIS A 10 -6.20 -2.34 4.66
CA HIS A 10 -6.90 -2.08 3.40
C HIS A 10 -7.33 -3.40 2.77
N ALA A 11 -8.61 -3.51 2.45
CA ALA A 11 -9.12 -4.64 1.68
C ALA A 11 -8.57 -4.61 0.25
N PHE A 12 -8.54 -5.78 -0.39
CA PHE A 12 -8.10 -5.88 -1.78
C PHE A 12 -9.02 -5.08 -2.71
N PRO A 13 -8.46 -4.42 -3.74
CA PRO A 13 -9.24 -3.65 -4.70
C PRO A 13 -9.93 -4.59 -5.70
N TRP A 14 -10.99 -5.30 -5.30
CA TRP A 14 -11.69 -6.30 -6.12
C TRP A 14 -12.24 -5.76 -7.44
N SER A 15 -12.55 -4.47 -7.51
CA SER A 15 -12.94 -3.78 -8.74
C SER A 15 -11.80 -3.68 -9.77
N GLN A 16 -10.55 -3.82 -9.34
CA GLN A 16 -9.34 -3.68 -10.16
C GLN A 16 -8.56 -5.00 -10.15
N LYS A 17 -8.98 -5.93 -11.01
CA LYS A 17 -8.40 -7.29 -11.08
C LYS A 17 -6.88 -7.30 -11.26
N ASP A 18 -6.32 -6.35 -12.02
CA ASP A 18 -4.88 -6.24 -12.22
C ASP A 18 -4.14 -5.87 -10.93
N ARG A 19 -4.73 -4.99 -10.11
CA ARG A 19 -4.17 -4.62 -8.81
C ARG A 19 -4.23 -5.78 -7.83
N VAL A 20 -5.32 -6.55 -7.83
CA VAL A 20 -5.42 -7.77 -7.01
C VAL A 20 -4.31 -8.76 -7.36
N LYS A 21 -4.06 -8.99 -8.66
CA LYS A 21 -2.94 -9.85 -9.11
C LYS A 21 -1.59 -9.31 -8.63
N ILE A 22 -1.32 -8.02 -8.82
CA ILE A 22 -0.06 -7.40 -8.38
C ILE A 22 0.11 -7.54 -6.87
N TRP A 23 -0.91 -7.20 -6.08
CA TRP A 23 -0.89 -7.32 -4.62
C TRP A 23 -0.60 -8.76 -4.19
N THR A 24 -1.23 -9.74 -4.84
CA THR A 24 -1.01 -11.16 -4.55
C THR A 24 0.44 -11.56 -4.81
N VAL A 25 1.02 -11.10 -5.92
CA VAL A 25 2.42 -11.38 -6.29
C VAL A 25 3.40 -10.75 -5.30
N VAL A 26 3.21 -9.48 -4.91
CA VAL A 26 4.15 -8.78 -4.02
C VAL A 26 4.07 -9.26 -2.56
N ILE A 27 2.91 -9.75 -2.12
CA ILE A 27 2.72 -10.35 -0.80
C ILE A 27 3.50 -11.68 -0.67
N ARG A 28 3.83 -12.34 -1.80
CA ARG A 28 4.71 -13.53 -1.86
C ARG A 28 4.39 -14.59 -0.79
N ARG A 29 3.10 -14.87 -0.59
CA ARG A 29 2.67 -15.88 0.37
C ARG A 29 2.32 -17.16 -0.38
N ASP A 30 3.14 -18.18 -0.19
CA ASP A 30 2.95 -19.48 -0.83
C ASP A 30 1.65 -20.15 -0.39
N PHE A 31 1.00 -20.85 -1.34
CA PHE A 31 -0.25 -21.58 -1.15
C PHE A 31 -1.42 -20.77 -0.56
N TRP A 32 -1.34 -19.44 -0.65
CA TRP A 32 -2.37 -18.55 -0.14
C TRP A 32 -3.04 -17.78 -1.27
N LYS A 33 -4.36 -17.61 -1.16
CA LYS A 33 -5.16 -16.77 -2.07
C LYS A 33 -5.94 -15.75 -1.24
N PRO A 34 -5.96 -14.48 -1.65
CA PRO A 34 -6.77 -13.48 -0.96
C PRO A 34 -8.25 -13.81 -1.09
N THR A 35 -8.97 -13.63 0.02
CA THR A 35 -10.43 -13.71 0.14
C THR A 35 -11.02 -12.31 0.30
N ILE A 36 -12.34 -12.15 0.19
CA ILE A 36 -13.00 -10.84 0.35
C ILE A 36 -12.71 -10.16 1.70
N HIS A 37 -12.35 -10.93 2.74
CA HIS A 37 -12.00 -10.46 4.07
C HIS A 37 -10.48 -10.29 4.27
N SER A 38 -9.68 -10.61 3.27
CA SER A 38 -8.24 -10.42 3.32
C SER A 38 -7.91 -8.94 3.28
N VAL A 39 -7.07 -8.51 4.21
CA VAL A 39 -6.64 -7.11 4.36
C VAL A 39 -5.12 -7.04 4.42
N VAL A 40 -4.57 -5.95 3.92
CA VAL A 40 -3.15 -5.61 4.02
C VAL A 40 -2.99 -4.49 5.02
N CYS A 41 -2.16 -4.67 6.04
CA CYS A 41 -1.93 -3.64 7.05
C CYS A 41 -1.43 -2.33 6.43
N SER A 42 -1.85 -1.20 7.00
CA SER A 42 -1.49 0.13 6.49
C SER A 42 0.02 0.39 6.45
N THR A 43 0.81 -0.34 7.24
CA THR A 43 2.27 -0.27 7.32
C THR A 43 2.98 -0.78 6.07
N HIS A 44 2.29 -1.52 5.19
CA HIS A 44 2.85 -2.01 3.93
C HIS A 44 2.81 -0.98 2.80
N PHE A 45 2.22 0.20 3.06
CA PHE A 45 2.07 1.32 2.13
C PHE A 45 2.82 2.55 2.64
N ASP A 46 3.34 3.35 1.72
CA ASP A 46 3.93 4.64 2.07
C ASP A 46 2.85 5.71 2.23
N SER A 47 3.14 6.79 2.94
CA SER A 47 2.20 7.92 3.07
C SER A 47 1.82 8.53 1.71
N SER A 48 2.72 8.45 0.72
CA SER A 48 2.49 8.91 -0.65
C SER A 48 1.55 8.03 -1.47
N ASP A 49 1.29 6.79 -1.04
CA ASP A 49 0.32 5.89 -1.67
C ASP A 49 -1.13 6.27 -1.33
N TYR A 50 -1.33 7.15 -0.34
CA TYR A 50 -2.64 7.61 0.08
C TYR A 50 -3.10 8.81 -0.73
N VAL A 51 -4.41 8.90 -0.89
CA VAL A 51 -5.08 10.08 -1.44
C VAL A 51 -4.97 11.20 -0.39
N CYS A 52 -4.33 12.31 -0.75
CA CYS A 52 -4.17 13.47 0.14
C CYS A 52 -5.40 14.38 0.15
N GLU A 53 -6.13 14.41 -0.97
CA GLU A 53 -7.26 15.31 -1.21
C GLU A 53 -8.41 14.57 -1.88
N THR A 54 -9.63 14.85 -1.44
CA THR A 54 -10.85 14.39 -2.11
C THR A 54 -11.06 15.16 -3.41
N SER A 55 -12.01 14.73 -4.24
CA SER A 55 -12.38 15.44 -5.47
C SER A 55 -12.83 16.90 -5.21
N SER A 56 -13.16 17.26 -3.97
CA SER A 56 -13.55 18.59 -3.54
C SER A 56 -12.40 19.41 -2.92
N GLY A 57 -11.15 18.91 -2.95
CA GLY A 57 -9.98 19.58 -2.38
C GLY A 57 -9.91 19.53 -0.85
N THR A 58 -10.70 18.67 -0.20
CA THR A 58 -10.69 18.52 1.26
C THR A 58 -9.87 17.32 1.70
N LYS A 59 -9.36 17.33 2.94
CA LYS A 59 -8.69 16.16 3.51
C LYS A 59 -9.69 15.01 3.70
N PRO A 60 -9.38 13.79 3.23
CA PRO A 60 -10.29 12.67 3.35
C PRO A 60 -10.46 12.24 4.80
N LEU A 61 -11.71 11.95 5.20
CA LEU A 61 -12.07 11.46 6.54
C LEU A 61 -11.50 10.07 6.87
N GLN A 62 -11.20 9.29 5.83
CA GLN A 62 -10.63 7.95 5.92
C GLN A 62 -9.35 7.90 5.09
N LYS A 63 -8.32 7.20 5.59
CA LYS A 63 -7.10 6.94 4.82
C LYS A 63 -7.46 6.02 3.66
N LYS A 64 -7.58 6.58 2.46
CA LYS A 64 -7.87 5.83 1.23
C LYS A 64 -6.62 5.74 0.37
N LEU A 65 -6.34 4.55 -0.16
CA LEU A 65 -5.26 4.35 -1.10
C LEU A 65 -5.61 4.92 -2.48
N LYS A 66 -4.59 5.42 -3.18
CA LYS A 66 -4.68 5.74 -4.60
C LYS A 66 -5.01 4.47 -5.39
N PRO A 67 -5.70 4.59 -6.55
CA PRO A 67 -5.99 3.43 -7.40
C PRO A 67 -4.74 2.75 -7.95
N THR A 68 -3.59 3.45 -7.96
CA THR A 68 -2.30 2.92 -8.39
C THR A 68 -1.45 2.34 -7.26
N ALA A 69 -1.89 2.45 -6.01
CA ALA A 69 -1.13 2.03 -4.84
C ALA A 69 -0.88 0.51 -4.82
N VAL A 70 0.34 0.12 -4.48
CA VAL A 70 0.76 -1.27 -4.35
C VAL A 70 1.57 -1.42 -3.07
N PRO A 71 1.28 -2.42 -2.22
CA PRO A 71 2.07 -2.64 -1.02
C PRO A 71 3.47 -3.06 -1.43
N HIS A 72 4.47 -2.44 -0.83
CA HIS A 72 5.87 -2.67 -1.20
C HIS A 72 6.81 -2.74 0.00
N ILE A 73 6.34 -2.44 1.20
CA ILE A 73 7.14 -2.47 2.43
C ILE A 73 6.99 -3.86 3.04
N PHE A 74 7.89 -4.80 2.71
CA PHE A 74 7.93 -6.14 3.29
C PHE A 74 9.33 -6.52 3.77
N ASN A 75 9.44 -7.52 4.64
CA ASN A 75 10.75 -7.94 5.17
C ASN A 75 11.62 -8.65 4.11
N TRP A 76 11.00 -9.15 3.04
CA TRP A 76 11.69 -9.79 1.90
C TRP A 76 11.94 -8.85 0.72
N THR A 77 11.41 -7.63 0.75
CA THR A 77 11.79 -6.61 -0.22
C THR A 77 13.09 -5.97 0.26
N PRO A 78 14.16 -5.96 -0.55
CA PRO A 78 15.41 -5.32 -0.16
C PRO A 78 15.13 -3.85 0.16
N ALA A 79 15.78 -3.33 1.20
CA ALA A 79 15.63 -1.94 1.62
C ALA A 79 15.83 -1.04 0.39
N GLU A 80 14.89 -0.12 0.15
CA GLU A 80 14.96 0.74 -1.03
C GLU A 80 16.31 1.43 -1.11
N SER A 81 16.98 1.30 -2.25
CA SER A 81 18.24 2.00 -2.45
C SER A 81 18.03 3.51 -2.28
N LEU A 82 19.05 4.23 -1.80
CA LEU A 82 19.03 5.69 -1.72
C LEU A 82 18.68 6.33 -3.08
N ALA A 83 19.03 5.69 -4.20
CA ALA A 83 18.67 6.14 -5.54
C ALA A 83 17.16 6.01 -5.81
N THR A 84 16.55 4.89 -5.39
CA THR A 84 15.10 4.65 -5.47
C THR A 84 14.34 5.67 -4.62
N LEU A 85 14.79 5.90 -3.38
CA LEU A 85 14.23 6.91 -2.49
C LEU A 85 14.36 8.32 -3.06
N LYS A 86 15.53 8.68 -3.61
CA LYS A 86 15.73 9.99 -4.28
C LYS A 86 14.82 10.16 -5.50
N ARG A 87 14.60 9.10 -6.29
CA ARG A 87 13.68 9.15 -7.44
C ARG A 87 12.23 9.34 -7.01
N ARG A 88 11.79 8.63 -5.95
CA ARG A 88 10.45 8.80 -5.37
C ARG A 88 10.24 10.19 -4.79
N LYS A 89 11.18 10.71 -4.00
CA LYS A 89 11.11 12.08 -3.44
C LYS A 89 10.94 13.15 -4.53
N ARG A 90 11.63 13.01 -5.67
CA ARG A 90 11.48 13.93 -6.82
C ARG A 90 10.10 13.91 -7.46
N HIS A 91 9.41 12.77 -7.44
CA HIS A 91 8.08 12.62 -8.01
C HIS A 91 6.97 13.15 -7.06
N ILE A 92 7.29 13.40 -5.80
CA ILE A 92 6.38 13.98 -4.80
C ILE A 92 6.45 15.52 -4.80
N GLN A 93 7.53 16.11 -5.32
CA GLN A 93 7.77 17.57 -5.35
C GLN A 93 7.40 18.24 -6.69
N ARG A 94 6.77 17.52 -7.61
CA ARG A 94 6.18 18.09 -8.84
C ARG A 94 4.67 18.01 -8.74
#